data_AF-R8BHZ0-F1
#
_entry.id   AF-R8BHZ0-F1
#
_cell.length_a   1.000
_cell.length_b   1.000
_cell.length_c   1.000
_cell.angle_alpha   90.00
_cell.angle_beta   90.00
_cell.angle_gamma   90.00
#
_symmetry.space_group_name_H-M   'P 1'
#
loop_
_entity.id
_entity.type
_entity.pdbx_description
1 polymer ?
#
loop_
_entity_poly.entity_id
_entity_poly.type
_entity_poly.pdbx_seq_one_letter_code
_entity_poly.pdbx_strand_id
1 'polypeptide(L)'
;MGVSALQIQHDVILSTIKDITQGDWKVLVLDETTKKIIDNVVKEDDILNQNIANIEQIEEKREMNPTMDAIYILSPQPHIVDCLLADFDRRRYKKSFLVWIDLLDPQLRRRIDSSPQAQQQRAGYETLYIDFFPRESHLITFRDPWSFPILYHPACNHLVREHMQNLAQKVGVETGSWKPYVVY
;
A
#
# COMPACT_ATOMS: atom_id res chain seq x y z
N MET A 1 28.72 2.01 -4.08
CA MET A 1 27.89 0.80 -4.05
C MET A 1 26.48 1.20 -4.45
N GLY A 2 25.90 0.56 -5.46
CA GLY A 2 24.57 0.94 -5.96
C GLY A 2 23.51 0.73 -4.88
N VAL A 3 22.48 1.58 -4.87
CA VAL A 3 21.38 1.47 -3.91
C VAL A 3 20.54 0.24 -4.26
N SER A 4 20.23 -0.59 -3.26
CA SER A 4 19.48 -1.84 -3.43
C SER A 4 17.97 -1.58 -3.36
N ALA A 5 17.22 -2.12 -4.31
CA ALA A 5 15.75 -2.06 -4.34
C ALA A 5 15.12 -2.65 -3.08
N LEU A 6 15.70 -3.73 -2.56
CA LEU A 6 15.28 -4.36 -1.31
C LEU A 6 15.43 -3.38 -0.14
N GLN A 7 16.61 -2.74 -0.05
CA GLN A 7 16.91 -1.82 1.05
C GLN A 7 16.04 -0.56 1.00
N ILE A 8 15.85 0.02 -0.20
CA ILE A 8 15.01 1.21 -0.34
C ILE A 8 13.56 0.91 0.04
N GLN A 9 12.99 -0.19 -0.46
CA GLN A 9 11.61 -0.52 -0.15
C GLN A 9 11.44 -0.82 1.35
N HIS A 10 12.39 -1.55 1.95
CA HIS A 10 12.46 -1.79 3.39
C HIS A 10 12.48 -0.48 4.19
N ASP A 11 13.39 0.44 3.86
CA ASP A 11 13.59 1.68 4.59
C ASP A 11 12.37 2.61 4.47
N VAL A 12 11.77 2.70 3.28
CA VAL A 12 10.54 3.47 3.04
C VAL A 12 9.36 2.93 3.85
N ILE A 13 9.17 1.62 3.92
CA ILE A 13 8.08 1.02 4.70
C ILE A 13 8.27 1.32 6.19
N LEU A 14 9.47 1.05 6.74
CA LEU A 14 9.72 1.26 8.16
C LEU A 14 9.71 2.74 8.54
N SER A 15 10.25 3.63 7.70
CA SER A 15 10.20 5.07 7.97
C SER A 15 8.77 5.58 8.00
N THR A 16 7.93 5.15 7.06
CA THR A 16 6.52 5.55 7.01
C THR A 16 5.76 5.10 8.27
N ILE A 17 5.96 3.84 8.69
CA ILE A 17 5.32 3.32 9.91
C ILE A 17 5.80 4.12 11.14
N LYS A 18 7.10 4.37 11.24
CA LYS A 18 7.69 5.14 12.35
C LYS A 18 7.18 6.58 12.41
N ASP A 19 7.08 7.23 11.26
CA ASP A 19 6.63 8.63 11.15
C ASP A 19 5.14 8.80 11.48
N ILE A 20 4.33 7.77 11.22
CA ILE A 20 2.91 7.75 11.59
C ILE A 20 2.71 7.36 13.06
N THR A 21 3.50 6.43 13.59
CA THR A 21 3.34 5.96 14.97
C THR A 21 3.73 7.03 15.98
N GLN A 22 4.83 7.76 15.75
CA GLN A 22 5.31 8.85 16.63
C GLN A 22 5.44 8.45 18.10
N GLY A 23 5.73 7.16 18.35
CA GLY A 23 5.88 6.59 19.70
C GLY A 23 4.57 6.09 20.35
N ASP A 24 3.41 6.33 19.74
CA ASP A 24 2.13 5.80 20.20
C ASP A 24 1.84 4.43 19.58
N TRP A 25 1.31 3.50 20.38
CA TRP A 25 0.91 2.18 19.93
C TRP A 25 -0.26 2.23 18.93
N LYS A 26 -0.09 1.56 17.79
CA LYS A 26 -1.11 1.49 16.72
C LYS A 26 -1.31 0.06 16.23
N VAL A 27 -2.46 -0.20 15.62
CA VAL A 27 -2.72 -1.44 14.87
C VAL A 27 -2.32 -1.24 13.41
N LEU A 28 -1.59 -2.18 12.82
CA LEU A 28 -1.31 -2.18 11.38
C LEU A 28 -2.33 -3.06 10.67
N VAL A 29 -3.04 -2.52 9.70
CA VAL A 29 -4.03 -3.22 8.87
C VAL A 29 -3.53 -3.28 7.43
N LEU A 30 -3.42 -4.49 6.89
CA LEU A 30 -2.91 -4.78 5.55
C LEU A 30 -3.98 -5.52 4.72
N ASP A 31 -3.88 -5.43 3.40
CA ASP A 31 -4.56 -6.38 2.50
C ASP A 31 -3.61 -7.50 2.04
N GLU A 32 -4.15 -8.52 1.39
CA GLU A 32 -3.35 -9.68 0.94
C GLU A 32 -2.18 -9.26 0.02
N THR A 33 -2.40 -8.29 -0.87
CA THR A 33 -1.37 -7.84 -1.82
C THR A 33 -0.27 -7.09 -1.09
N THR A 34 -0.64 -6.13 -0.25
CA THR A 34 0.32 -5.34 0.53
C THR A 34 1.10 -6.21 1.50
N LYS A 35 0.46 -7.17 2.18
CA LYS A 35 1.13 -8.12 3.06
C LYS A 35 2.25 -8.87 2.33
N LYS A 36 1.98 -9.38 1.13
CA LYS A 36 3.01 -10.05 0.30
C LYS A 36 4.16 -9.14 -0.09
N ILE A 37 3.93 -7.84 -0.30
CA ILE A 37 4.97 -6.86 -0.62
C ILE A 37 5.83 -6.61 0.61
N ILE A 38 5.20 -6.35 1.76
CA ILE A 38 5.89 -6.07 3.02
C ILE A 38 6.71 -7.29 3.47
N ASP A 39 6.11 -8.48 3.51
CA ASP A 39 6.76 -9.73 3.92
C ASP A 39 7.95 -10.11 3.00
N ASN A 40 8.02 -9.56 1.78
CA ASN A 40 9.12 -9.80 0.85
C ASN A 40 10.39 -9.04 1.25
N VAL A 41 10.29 -7.91 1.97
CA VAL A 41 11.43 -7.04 2.29
C VAL A 41 11.61 -6.73 3.76
N VAL A 42 10.55 -6.78 4.58
CA VAL A 42 10.56 -6.47 6.01
C VAL A 42 10.18 -7.70 6.81
N LYS A 43 10.88 -7.94 7.93
CA LYS A 43 10.48 -8.99 8.88
C LYS A 43 9.37 -8.49 9.78
N GLU A 44 8.50 -9.39 10.18
CA GLU A 44 7.40 -9.08 11.11
C GLU A 44 7.90 -8.44 12.41
N ASP A 45 8.99 -8.96 12.99
CA ASP A 45 9.60 -8.41 14.20
C ASP A 45 10.01 -6.94 14.05
N ASP A 46 10.54 -6.55 12.89
CA ASP A 46 10.99 -5.18 12.62
C ASP A 46 9.79 -4.22 12.58
N ILE A 47 8.63 -4.69 12.11
CA ILE A 47 7.36 -3.94 12.10
C ILE A 47 6.82 -3.77 13.51
N LEU A 48 6.75 -4.87 14.30
CA LEU A 48 6.26 -4.85 15.67
C LEU A 48 7.10 -3.91 16.56
N ASN A 49 8.40 -3.83 16.30
CA ASN A 49 9.31 -2.91 17.00
C ASN A 49 9.05 -1.42 16.72
N GLN A 50 8.27 -1.06 15.70
CA GLN A 50 7.88 0.33 15.42
C GLN A 50 6.58 0.73 16.14
N ASN A 51 6.38 0.32 17.39
CA ASN A 51 5.15 0.61 18.16
C ASN A 51 3.87 0.07 17.49
N ILE A 52 3.96 -1.08 16.82
CA ILE A 52 2.80 -1.79 16.27
C ILE A 52 2.38 -2.89 17.25
N ALA A 53 1.14 -2.81 17.72
CA ALA A 53 0.59 -3.75 18.70
C ALA A 53 0.16 -5.08 18.07
N ASN A 54 -0.43 -5.02 16.87
CA ASN A 54 -0.87 -6.17 16.11
C ASN A 54 -0.87 -5.87 14.61
N ILE A 55 -0.68 -6.90 13.80
CA ILE A 55 -0.81 -6.85 12.34
C ILE A 55 -2.07 -7.64 11.97
N GLU A 56 -3.01 -6.97 11.32
CA GLU A 56 -4.31 -7.52 10.97
C GLU A 56 -4.55 -7.44 9.46
N GLN A 57 -5.39 -8.34 8.96
CA GLN A 57 -5.74 -8.39 7.55
C GLN A 57 -7.16 -7.86 7.31
N ILE A 58 -7.33 -6.92 6.37
CA ILE A 58 -8.59 -6.18 6.19
C ILE A 58 -9.75 -7.09 5.74
N GLU A 59 -9.45 -8.13 4.97
CA GLU A 59 -10.38 -9.11 4.45
C GLU A 59 -10.83 -10.13 5.51
N GLU A 60 -10.09 -10.25 6.61
CA GLU A 60 -10.38 -11.20 7.69
C GLU A 60 -11.30 -10.59 8.77
N LYS A 61 -11.94 -11.48 9.53
CA LYS A 61 -12.74 -11.07 10.69
C LYS A 61 -11.80 -10.63 11.81
N ARG A 62 -11.95 -9.38 12.23
CA ARG A 62 -11.16 -8.73 13.28
C ARG A 62 -12.04 -8.33 14.47
N GLU A 63 -11.44 -8.18 15.65
CA GLU A 63 -12.11 -7.64 16.84
C GLU A 63 -12.24 -6.11 16.76
N MET A 64 -13.17 -5.53 17.52
CA MET A 64 -13.30 -4.08 17.60
C MET A 64 -12.29 -3.53 18.59
N ASN A 65 -11.54 -2.49 18.19
CA ASN A 65 -10.57 -1.82 19.05
C ASN A 65 -10.71 -0.29 18.96
N PRO A 66 -11.83 0.28 19.46
CA PRO A 66 -12.17 1.70 19.26
C PRO A 66 -11.30 2.66 20.10
N THR A 67 -10.35 2.16 20.90
CA THR A 67 -9.46 2.96 21.74
C THR A 67 -8.10 3.22 21.10
N MET A 68 -7.67 2.35 20.18
CA MET A 68 -6.37 2.42 19.51
C MET A 68 -6.52 3.03 18.10
N ASP A 69 -5.47 3.72 17.65
CA ASP A 69 -5.39 4.22 16.28
C ASP A 69 -4.87 3.13 15.35
N ALA A 70 -5.26 3.16 14.08
CA ALA A 70 -4.84 2.18 13.08
C ALA A 70 -4.13 2.82 11.88
N ILE A 71 -3.14 2.11 11.34
CA ILE A 71 -2.45 2.41 10.09
C ILE A 71 -2.94 1.40 9.07
N TYR A 72 -3.54 1.88 7.98
CA TYR A 72 -3.97 1.06 6.88
C TYR A 72 -2.96 1.21 5.75
N ILE A 73 -2.20 0.16 5.44
CA ILE A 73 -1.36 0.11 4.24
C ILE A 73 -2.06 -0.83 3.25
N LEU A 74 -2.63 -0.25 2.19
CA LEU A 74 -3.60 -0.94 1.34
C LEU A 74 -3.30 -0.81 -0.16
N SER A 75 -3.67 -1.84 -0.91
CA SER A 75 -3.70 -1.82 -2.37
C SER A 75 -4.89 -1.02 -2.91
N PRO A 76 -4.73 -0.22 -3.97
CA PRO A 76 -5.78 0.65 -4.51
C PRO A 76 -6.82 -0.12 -5.33
N GLN A 77 -7.43 -1.14 -4.72
CA GLN A 77 -8.40 -2.03 -5.35
C GLN A 77 -9.83 -1.71 -4.89
N PRO A 78 -10.85 -1.80 -5.77
CA PRO A 78 -12.23 -1.46 -5.42
C PRO A 78 -12.78 -2.20 -4.20
N HIS A 79 -12.54 -3.51 -4.10
CA HIS A 79 -13.04 -4.32 -2.99
C HIS A 79 -12.36 -3.99 -1.66
N ILE A 80 -11.08 -3.57 -1.69
CA ILE A 80 -10.36 -3.12 -0.50
C ILE A 80 -10.92 -1.78 0.01
N VAL A 81 -11.30 -0.87 -0.90
CA VAL A 81 -12.01 0.37 -0.55
C VAL A 81 -13.36 0.07 0.09
N ASP A 82 -14.09 -0.93 -0.41
CA ASP A 82 -15.37 -1.34 0.17
C ASP A 82 -15.19 -1.90 1.60
N CYS A 83 -14.16 -2.74 1.83
CA CYS A 83 -13.80 -3.22 3.16
C CYS A 83 -13.42 -2.07 4.10
N LEU A 84 -12.65 -1.10 3.63
CA LEU A 84 -12.23 0.08 4.39
C LEU A 84 -13.43 0.94 4.81
N LEU A 85 -14.36 1.20 3.89
CA LEU A 85 -15.59 1.94 4.19
C LEU A 85 -16.45 1.22 5.24
N ALA A 86 -16.55 -0.11 5.16
CA ALA A 86 -17.27 -0.90 6.17
C ALA A 86 -16.63 -0.82 7.57
N ASP A 87 -15.30 -0.74 7.65
CA ASP A 87 -14.60 -0.52 8.93
C ASP A 87 -14.86 0.87 9.50
N PHE A 88 -14.90 1.91 8.64
CA PHE A 88 -15.25 3.26 9.06
C PHE A 88 -16.69 3.35 9.57
N ASP A 89 -17.64 2.68 8.93
CA ASP A 89 -19.04 2.66 9.37
C ASP A 89 -19.19 2.00 10.74
N ARG A 90 -18.38 0.98 11.02
CA ARG A 90 -18.35 0.30 12.32
C ARG A 90 -17.53 1.01 13.39
N ARG A 91 -16.78 2.06 13.02
CA ARG A 91 -15.84 2.78 13.90
C ARG A 91 -14.90 1.81 14.63
N ARG A 92 -14.31 0.89 13.87
CA ARG A 92 -13.48 -0.20 14.41
C ARG A 92 -12.29 0.31 15.23
N TYR A 93 -11.71 1.43 14.82
CA TYR A 93 -10.57 2.08 15.48
C TYR A 93 -10.87 3.54 15.75
N LYS A 94 -10.08 4.17 16.63
CA LYS A 94 -10.28 5.55 17.07
C LYS A 94 -9.99 6.56 15.96
N LYS A 95 -8.79 6.48 15.37
CA LYS A 95 -8.38 7.22 14.18
C LYS A 95 -7.71 6.27 13.19
N SER A 96 -7.64 6.70 11.93
CA SER A 96 -7.10 5.89 10.85
C SER A 96 -6.16 6.70 9.97
N PHE A 97 -4.95 6.19 9.78
CA PHE A 97 -3.96 6.71 8.85
C PHE A 97 -4.00 5.85 7.60
N LEU A 98 -4.30 6.46 6.45
CA LEU A 98 -4.43 5.75 5.19
C LEU A 98 -3.14 5.89 4.37
N VAL A 99 -2.56 4.76 4.00
CA VAL A 99 -1.36 4.67 3.18
C VAL A 99 -1.68 3.74 2.00
N TRP A 100 -1.62 4.26 0.78
CA TRP A 100 -1.83 3.45 -0.43
C TRP A 100 -0.50 3.04 -1.03
N ILE A 101 -0.35 1.80 -1.51
CA ILE A 101 0.91 1.33 -2.12
C ILE A 101 1.12 1.77 -3.59
N ASP A 102 0.07 2.32 -4.21
CA ASP A 102 0.08 2.94 -5.54
C ASP A 102 -1.08 3.96 -5.64
N LEU A 103 -1.19 4.67 -6.76
CA LEU A 103 -2.21 5.67 -7.03
C LEU A 103 -3.62 5.09 -6.91
N LEU A 104 -4.40 5.69 -6.01
CA LEU A 104 -5.82 5.40 -5.88
C LEU A 104 -6.61 6.08 -7.00
N ASP A 105 -7.47 5.31 -7.69
CA ASP A 105 -8.37 5.84 -8.71
C ASP A 105 -9.18 7.04 -8.17
N PRO A 106 -9.27 8.17 -8.90
CA PRO A 106 -9.97 9.36 -8.44
C PRO A 106 -11.44 9.12 -8.05
N GLN A 107 -12.14 8.17 -8.69
CA GLN A 107 -13.51 7.79 -8.35
C GLN A 107 -13.55 7.07 -7.00
N LEU A 108 -12.63 6.14 -6.75
CA LEU A 108 -12.53 5.46 -5.45
C LEU A 108 -12.17 6.45 -4.34
N ARG A 109 -11.23 7.36 -4.61
CA ARG A 109 -10.87 8.43 -3.68
C ARG A 109 -12.07 9.30 -3.32
N ARG A 110 -12.87 9.72 -4.32
CA ARG A 110 -14.11 10.49 -4.09
C ARG A 110 -15.10 9.73 -3.23
N ARG A 111 -15.23 8.40 -3.38
CA ARG A 111 -16.09 7.59 -2.53
C ARG A 111 -15.65 7.66 -1.06
N ILE A 112 -14.36 7.53 -0.78
CA ILE A 112 -13.81 7.67 0.58
C ILE A 112 -14.05 9.08 1.10
N ASP A 113 -13.70 10.09 0.31
CA ASP A 113 -13.85 11.50 0.69
C ASP A 113 -15.33 11.89 0.89
N SER A 114 -16.29 11.22 0.24
CA SER A 114 -17.72 11.49 0.41
C SER A 114 -18.31 10.89 1.70
N SER A 115 -17.64 9.92 2.34
CA SER A 115 -18.12 9.28 3.56
C SER A 115 -17.87 10.16 4.79
N PRO A 116 -18.91 10.61 5.51
CA PRO A 116 -18.73 11.40 6.73
C PRO A 116 -17.92 10.67 7.81
N GLN A 117 -18.11 9.36 7.93
CA GLN A 117 -17.42 8.51 8.90
C GLN A 117 -15.93 8.43 8.59
N ALA A 118 -15.58 8.31 7.31
CA ALA A 118 -14.18 8.32 6.87
C ALA A 118 -13.54 9.69 7.14
N GLN A 119 -14.23 10.79 6.85
CA GLN A 119 -13.71 12.14 7.14
C GLN A 119 -13.44 12.36 8.64
N GLN A 120 -14.31 11.86 9.52
CA GLN A 120 -14.16 12.00 10.97
C GLN A 120 -13.01 11.18 11.54
N GLN A 121 -12.77 9.99 10.99
CA GLN A 121 -11.75 9.05 11.50
C GLN A 121 -10.39 9.23 10.82
N ARG A 122 -10.32 9.81 9.62
CA ARG A 122 -9.08 9.98 8.88
C ARG A 122 -8.15 10.99 9.55
N ALA A 123 -7.01 10.51 10.03
CA ALA A 123 -5.96 11.34 10.62
C ALA A 123 -4.85 11.70 9.62
N GLY A 124 -4.62 10.85 8.61
CA GLY A 124 -3.61 11.06 7.59
C GLY A 124 -3.93 10.34 6.29
N TYR A 125 -3.33 10.81 5.20
CA TYR A 125 -3.42 10.20 3.88
C TYR A 125 -2.07 10.34 3.18
N GLU A 126 -1.50 9.22 2.79
CA GLU A 126 -0.24 9.14 2.06
C GLU A 126 -0.34 8.11 0.94
N THR A 127 0.49 8.29 -0.09
CA THR A 127 0.63 7.33 -1.17
C THR A 127 2.10 6.98 -1.30
N LEU A 128 2.39 5.73 -1.01
CA LEU A 128 3.64 5.09 -1.34
C LEU A 128 3.57 4.55 -2.76
N TYR A 129 4.74 4.37 -3.34
CA TYR A 129 4.91 3.93 -4.70
C TYR A 129 5.77 2.67 -4.70
N ILE A 130 5.19 1.62 -4.12
CA ILE A 130 5.87 0.38 -3.77
C ILE A 130 5.14 -0.87 -4.25
N ASP A 131 4.18 -0.74 -5.19
CA ASP A 131 3.46 -1.85 -5.82
C ASP A 131 4.32 -2.65 -6.81
N PHE A 132 5.42 -3.22 -6.30
CA PHE A 132 6.35 -4.09 -6.99
C PHE A 132 7.08 -5.01 -6.00
N PHE A 133 7.67 -6.09 -6.54
CA PHE A 133 8.40 -7.09 -5.77
C PHE A 133 9.88 -7.10 -6.17
N PRO A 134 10.78 -6.54 -5.35
CA PRO A 134 12.21 -6.70 -5.55
C PRO A 134 12.61 -8.17 -5.31
N ARG A 135 13.36 -8.74 -6.25
CA ARG A 135 13.91 -10.11 -6.17
C ARG A 135 15.41 -10.08 -5.84
N GLU A 136 16.09 -9.06 -6.32
CA GLU A 136 17.51 -8.80 -6.05
C GLU A 136 17.71 -7.28 -5.91
N SER A 137 18.95 -6.86 -5.62
CA SER A 137 19.28 -5.44 -5.43
C SER A 137 18.92 -4.56 -6.63
N HIS A 138 18.92 -5.12 -7.85
CA HIS A 138 18.64 -4.39 -9.08
C HIS A 138 17.62 -5.10 -9.98
N LEU A 139 16.81 -6.02 -9.41
CA LEU A 139 15.78 -6.76 -10.13
C LEU A 139 14.45 -6.62 -9.41
N ILE A 140 13.45 -6.08 -10.10
CA ILE A 140 12.07 -5.94 -9.64
C ILE A 140 11.13 -6.71 -10.56
N THR A 141 9.97 -7.11 -10.04
CA THR A 141 8.89 -7.73 -10.82
C THR A 141 7.54 -7.25 -10.32
N PHE A 142 6.59 -7.04 -11.23
CA PHE A 142 5.21 -6.69 -10.90
C PHE A 142 4.30 -7.91 -10.64
N ARG A 143 4.82 -9.13 -10.88
CA ARG A 143 4.07 -10.40 -10.75
C ARG A 143 2.69 -10.39 -11.43
N ASP A 144 2.59 -9.80 -12.62
CA ASP A 144 1.36 -9.84 -13.42
C ASP A 144 1.42 -10.95 -14.49
N PRO A 145 0.78 -12.12 -14.25
CA PRO A 145 0.76 -13.21 -15.22
C PRO A 145 -0.07 -12.88 -16.47
N TRP A 146 -0.94 -11.88 -16.41
CA TRP A 146 -1.82 -11.49 -17.52
C TRP A 146 -1.14 -10.54 -18.51
N SER A 147 -0.02 -9.93 -18.13
CA SER A 147 0.75 -9.06 -19.02
C SER A 147 1.12 -9.76 -20.33
N PHE A 148 1.60 -11.00 -20.26
CA PHE A 148 1.99 -11.75 -21.46
C PHE A 148 0.83 -12.00 -22.45
N PRO A 149 -0.30 -12.62 -22.05
CA PRO A 149 -1.41 -12.82 -22.97
C PRO A 149 -2.01 -11.50 -23.46
N ILE A 150 -2.09 -10.45 -22.62
CA ILE A 150 -2.61 -9.15 -23.06
C ILE A 150 -1.75 -8.56 -24.19
N LEU A 151 -0.42 -8.63 -24.05
CA LEU A 151 0.51 -8.03 -25.00
C LEU A 151 0.65 -8.81 -26.32
N TYR A 152 0.52 -10.13 -26.28
CA TYR A 152 0.88 -10.99 -27.42
C TYR A 152 -0.29 -11.78 -28.02
N HIS A 153 -1.44 -11.89 -27.35
CA HIS A 153 -2.60 -12.57 -27.91
C HIS A 153 -3.42 -11.62 -28.81
N PRO A 154 -3.70 -11.96 -30.08
CA PRO A 154 -4.34 -11.04 -31.03
C PRO A 154 -5.74 -10.59 -30.63
N ALA A 155 -6.49 -11.41 -29.87
CA ALA A 155 -7.80 -11.02 -29.34
C ALA A 155 -7.72 -9.88 -28.29
N CYS A 156 -6.56 -9.67 -27.67
CA CYS A 156 -6.35 -8.70 -26.62
C CYS A 156 -5.81 -7.35 -27.12
N ASN A 157 -5.67 -7.15 -28.43
CA ASN A 157 -5.13 -5.90 -29.01
C ASN A 157 -5.82 -4.62 -28.50
N HIS A 158 -7.11 -4.69 -28.19
CA HIS A 158 -7.88 -3.57 -27.65
C HIS A 158 -7.47 -3.17 -26.21
N LEU A 159 -6.87 -4.09 -25.45
CA LEU A 159 -6.41 -3.90 -24.06
C LEU A 159 -4.95 -3.45 -23.98
N VAL A 160 -4.15 -3.68 -25.03
CA VAL A 160 -2.70 -3.42 -25.04
C VAL A 160 -2.38 -1.98 -24.68
N ARG A 161 -3.12 -1.01 -25.22
CA ARG A 161 -2.84 0.41 -25.00
C ARG A 161 -2.98 0.78 -23.52
N GLU A 162 -4.10 0.39 -22.91
CA GLU A 162 -4.38 0.65 -21.49
C GLU A 162 -3.37 -0.08 -20.61
N HIS A 163 -3.08 -1.34 -20.92
CA HIS A 163 -2.12 -2.15 -20.18
C HIS A 163 -0.70 -1.54 -20.20
N MET A 164 -0.23 -1.08 -21.36
CA MET A 164 1.05 -0.38 -21.49
C MET A 164 1.09 0.94 -20.72
N GLN A 165 -0.02 1.69 -20.66
CA GLN A 165 -0.11 2.91 -19.86
C GLN A 165 0.00 2.60 -18.37
N ASN A 166 -0.68 1.55 -17.89
CA ASN A 166 -0.60 1.11 -16.50
C ASN A 166 0.83 0.66 -16.13
N LEU A 167 1.49 -0.11 -17.00
CA LEU A 167 2.89 -0.50 -16.79
C LEU A 167 3.82 0.72 -16.79
N ALA A 168 3.65 1.64 -17.73
CA ALA A 168 4.47 2.86 -17.79
C ALA A 168 4.28 3.74 -16.56
N GLN A 169 3.05 3.83 -16.02
CA GLN A 169 2.79 4.54 -14.78
C GLN A 169 3.54 3.91 -13.62
N LYS A 170 3.47 2.58 -13.44
CA LYS A 170 4.20 1.86 -12.38
C LYS A 170 5.71 2.13 -12.44
N VAL A 171 6.30 2.01 -13.63
CA VAL A 171 7.75 2.26 -13.83
C VAL A 171 8.11 3.73 -13.65
N GLY A 172 7.30 4.66 -14.18
CA GLY A 172 7.57 6.10 -14.06
C GLY A 172 7.50 6.58 -12.61
N VAL A 173 6.56 6.04 -11.86
CA VAL A 173 6.36 6.28 -10.44
C VAL A 173 7.52 5.73 -9.60
N GLU A 174 8.05 4.55 -9.94
CA GLU A 174 9.31 4.06 -9.38
C GLU A 174 10.43 5.08 -9.62
N THR A 175 10.69 5.50 -10.87
CA THR A 175 11.79 6.46 -11.10
C THR A 175 11.64 7.79 -10.34
N GLY A 176 10.41 8.18 -9.96
CA GLY A 176 10.14 9.33 -9.09
C GLY A 176 10.40 9.06 -7.60
N SER A 177 9.99 7.89 -7.10
CA SER A 177 10.19 7.43 -5.71
C SER A 177 11.68 7.29 -5.33
N TRP A 178 12.54 7.07 -6.33
CA TRP A 178 13.99 6.92 -6.14
C TRP A 178 14.75 8.26 -6.18
N LYS A 179 14.14 9.36 -6.64
CA LYS A 179 14.78 10.68 -6.70
C LYS A 179 15.23 11.25 -5.34
N PRO A 180 14.52 11.08 -4.22
CA PRO A 180 15.04 11.56 -2.93
C PRO A 180 16.26 10.77 -2.41
N TYR A 181 16.59 9.61 -2.99
CA TYR A 181 17.71 8.76 -2.57
C TYR A 181 18.93 8.82 -3.48
N VAL A 182 18.85 9.55 -4.61
CA VAL A 182 20.00 9.85 -5.48
C VAL A 182 20.45 11.28 -5.16
N VAL A 183 21.21 11.41 -4.08
CA VAL A 183 21.98 12.63 -3.79
C VAL A 183 23.13 12.68 -4.81
N TYR A 184 23.16 13.72 -5.64
CA TYR A 184 24.30 14.05 -6.52
C TYR A 184 25.51 14.48 -5.71
#